data_AF-A0A5R9GIU4-F1
#
_entry.id   AF-A0A5R9GIU4-F1
#
_cell.length_a   1.000
_cell.length_b   1.000
_cell.length_c   1.000
_cell.angle_alpha   90.00
_cell.angle_beta   90.00
_cell.angle_gamma   90.00
#
_symmetry.space_group_name_H-M   'P 1'
#
loop_
_entity.id
_entity.type
_entity.pdbx_description
1 polymer ?
#
loop_
_entity_poly.entity_id
_entity_poly.type
_entity_poly.pdbx_seq_one_letter_code
_entity_poly.pdbx_strand_id
1 'polypeptide(L)'
;MNKVLLWLKRLWPFILVFFGSLVVFIIDFWVEKSDNATEFYSRWLAPTMDGSKIPLFGFILGLAVVGMLWRVYSEFKNEEIKELRTKMQRQIEMLIMAHEQLSPYMRREILMDLFQTFVTLHPFVLGVQLYEYTKQHLKGKTIIKLNLIDGYVQEQTDANAVHQTYFKLDIGLYREFQDVYKRSFKRIDSDEEAVVSGSNSPEGSVEVDDIPLIQFIQKYNHRLSVKPDLDQNDTMEYALVELGIKLLSEIVGMHVELFLDPTKKDKLLSLKKRTGFLQAILAEIPLTFEHDKSNEKADRQYVACPIHIDDKQYVYMILLDPEIRNEDEWLDEVDALTVDFESRLENCLKRGYTDNNSKKGEGNNGESISE
;
A
#
# COMPACT_ATOMS: atom_id res chain seq x y z
N MET A 1 4.69 43.98 7.92
CA MET A 1 4.00 44.22 9.20
C MET A 1 4.86 43.97 10.45
N ASN A 2 5.74 42.96 10.50
CA ASN A 2 6.50 42.62 11.72
C ASN A 2 7.50 43.68 12.24
N LYS A 3 8.07 44.55 11.39
CA LYS A 3 9.08 45.53 11.84
C LYS A 3 8.50 46.64 12.75
N VAL A 4 7.26 47.07 12.49
CA VAL A 4 6.58 48.09 13.29
C VAL A 4 6.23 47.53 14.67
N LEU A 5 5.75 46.29 14.73
CA LEU A 5 5.43 45.60 15.97
C LEU A 5 6.68 45.37 16.84
N LEU A 6 7.81 45.06 16.19
CA LEU A 6 9.11 44.91 16.88
C LEU A 6 9.59 46.24 17.48
N TRP A 7 9.42 47.34 16.74
CA TRP A 7 9.75 48.68 17.20
C TRP A 7 8.87 49.13 18.38
N LEU A 8 7.57 48.90 18.30
CA LEU A 8 6.63 49.16 19.39
C LEU A 8 6.96 48.35 20.64
N LYS A 9 7.31 47.07 20.47
CA LYS A 9 7.74 46.20 21.59
C LYS A 9 9.02 46.72 22.27
N ARG A 10 9.96 47.28 21.49
CA ARG A 10 11.21 47.85 22.01
C ARG A 10 11.00 49.20 22.72
N LEU A 11 9.99 49.97 22.32
CA LEU A 11 9.64 51.25 22.92
C LEU A 11 8.73 51.12 24.15
N TRP A 12 8.03 50.01 24.33
CA TRP A 12 7.10 49.78 25.45
C TRP A 12 7.62 50.14 26.85
N PRO A 13 8.85 49.78 27.28
CA PRO A 13 9.35 50.19 28.59
C PRO A 13 9.51 51.71 28.71
N PHE A 14 9.90 52.39 27.63
CA PHE A 14 9.99 53.86 27.61
C PHE A 14 8.61 54.50 27.69
N ILE A 15 7.60 53.90 27.04
CA ILE A 15 6.21 54.35 27.13
C ILE A 15 5.71 54.21 28.58
N LEU A 16 5.99 53.10 29.26
CA LEU A 16 5.61 52.91 30.67
C LEU A 16 6.28 53.92 31.61
N VAL A 17 7.59 54.17 31.45
CA VAL A 17 8.32 55.17 32.25
C VAL A 17 7.79 56.57 31.98
N PHE A 18 7.53 56.90 30.71
CA PHE A 18 6.97 58.19 30.32
C PHE A 18 5.57 58.40 30.90
N PHE A 19 4.67 57.42 30.77
CA PHE A 19 3.31 57.50 31.32
C PHE A 19 3.32 57.54 32.84
N GLY A 20 4.18 56.77 33.50
CA GLY A 20 4.36 56.81 34.95
C GLY A 20 4.82 58.21 35.41
N SER A 21 5.79 58.80 34.71
CA SER A 21 6.27 60.16 35.00
C SER A 21 5.19 61.22 34.75
N LEU A 22 4.41 61.07 33.68
CA LEU A 22 3.28 61.96 33.35
C LEU A 22 2.20 61.90 34.43
N VAL A 23 1.85 60.71 34.93
CA VAL A 23 0.86 60.53 35.99
C VAL A 23 1.34 61.18 37.29
N VAL A 24 2.60 60.98 37.67
CA VAL A 24 3.19 61.65 38.84
C VAL A 24 3.12 63.17 38.68
N PHE A 25 3.51 63.70 37.51
CA PHE A 25 3.43 65.12 37.23
C PHE A 25 2.00 65.68 37.31
N ILE A 26 1.00 64.94 36.79
CA ILE A 26 -0.41 65.34 36.85
C ILE A 26 -0.91 65.33 38.30
N ILE A 27 -0.51 64.32 39.10
CA ILE A 27 -0.89 64.25 40.52
C ILE A 27 -0.27 65.41 41.29
N ASP A 28 1.02 65.67 41.11
CA ASP A 28 1.71 66.81 41.75
C ASP A 28 1.05 68.14 41.37
N PHE A 29 0.77 68.34 40.07
CA PHE A 29 0.09 69.53 39.58
C PHE A 29 -1.34 69.67 40.13
N TRP A 30 -2.07 68.56 40.28
CA TRP A 30 -3.42 68.55 40.83
C TRP A 30 -3.44 68.86 42.33
N VAL A 31 -2.49 68.30 43.08
CA VAL A 31 -2.30 68.58 44.51
C VAL A 31 -1.94 70.05 44.73
N GLU A 32 -1.07 70.63 43.89
CA GLU A 32 -0.67 72.03 44.03
C GLU A 32 -1.81 73.03 43.75
N LYS A 33 -2.79 72.66 42.92
CA LYS A 33 -3.83 73.58 42.44
C LYS A 33 -5.22 73.37 43.04
N SER A 34 -5.45 72.32 43.82
CA SER A 34 -6.79 71.99 44.34
C SER A 34 -6.80 71.64 45.83
N ASP A 35 -7.61 72.36 46.60
CA ASP A 35 -7.79 72.09 48.03
C ASP A 35 -8.33 70.68 48.30
N ASN A 36 -9.24 70.19 47.44
CA ASN A 36 -9.77 68.82 47.51
C ASN A 36 -8.69 67.75 47.30
N ALA A 37 -7.69 68.02 46.45
CA ALA A 37 -6.59 67.12 46.20
C ALA A 37 -5.64 67.04 47.40
N THR A 38 -5.44 68.17 48.08
CA THR A 38 -4.63 68.27 49.30
C THR A 38 -5.25 67.46 50.45
N GLU A 39 -6.58 67.52 50.60
CA GLU A 39 -7.31 66.70 51.58
C GLU A 39 -7.24 65.21 51.24
N PHE A 40 -7.39 64.84 49.96
CA PHE A 40 -7.26 63.44 49.52
C PHE A 40 -5.84 62.89 49.76
N TYR A 41 -4.80 63.66 49.39
CA TYR A 41 -3.42 63.26 49.57
C TYR A 41 -3.09 63.04 51.05
N SER A 42 -3.44 63.99 51.91
CA SER A 42 -3.18 63.91 53.36
C SER A 42 -3.93 62.79 54.06
N ARG A 43 -5.15 62.45 53.60
CA ARG A 43 -5.99 61.43 54.23
C ARG A 43 -5.68 60.00 53.78
N TRP A 44 -5.32 59.79 52.52
CA TRP A 44 -5.15 58.44 51.95
C TRP A 44 -3.70 58.10 51.58
N LEU A 45 -2.94 59.05 51.01
CA LEU A 45 -1.59 58.81 50.50
C LEU A 45 -0.50 59.07 51.55
N ALA A 46 -0.57 60.18 52.29
CA ALA A 46 0.44 60.53 53.29
C ALA A 46 0.63 59.45 54.38
N PRO A 47 -0.41 58.80 54.94
CA PRO A 47 -0.22 57.79 55.99
C PRO A 47 0.53 56.53 55.53
N THR A 48 0.40 56.17 54.24
CA THR A 48 1.07 55.00 53.64
C THR A 48 2.47 55.35 53.13
N MET A 49 2.67 56.60 52.69
CA MET A 49 3.92 57.08 52.08
C MET A 49 4.94 57.57 53.12
N ASP A 50 4.53 58.40 54.08
CA ASP A 50 5.46 58.99 55.06
C ASP A 50 5.98 57.97 56.07
N GLY A 51 5.23 56.89 56.33
CA GLY A 51 5.65 55.79 57.20
C GLY A 51 6.77 54.92 56.62
N SER A 52 6.92 54.88 55.29
CA SER A 52 7.84 53.95 54.61
C SER A 52 9.14 54.58 54.10
N LYS A 53 9.29 55.92 54.12
CA LYS A 53 10.44 56.68 53.57
C LYS A 53 10.77 56.40 52.10
N ILE A 54 9.96 55.61 51.38
CA ILE A 54 10.20 55.29 49.98
C ILE A 54 9.39 56.27 49.13
N PRO A 55 10.04 57.10 48.30
CA PRO A 55 9.31 58.00 47.41
C PRO A 55 8.46 57.19 46.41
N LEU A 56 7.21 57.62 46.18
CA LEU A 56 6.24 57.01 45.24
C LEU A 56 6.87 56.69 43.87
N PHE A 57 7.69 57.62 43.38
CA PHE A 57 8.45 57.49 42.15
C PHE A 57 9.38 56.26 42.15
N GLY A 58 10.05 55.98 43.27
CA GLY A 58 10.94 54.82 43.42
C GLY A 58 10.19 53.49 43.35
N PHE A 59 8.95 53.43 43.85
CA PHE A 59 8.12 52.23 43.78
C PHE A 59 7.66 51.93 42.33
N ILE A 60 7.18 52.96 41.61
CA ILE A 60 6.78 52.82 40.20
C ILE A 60 7.98 52.40 39.34
N LEU A 61 9.14 53.02 39.57
CA LEU A 61 10.37 52.68 38.87
C LEU A 61 10.80 51.22 39.17
N GLY A 62 10.69 50.78 40.43
CA GLY A 62 10.98 49.41 40.84
C GLY A 62 10.09 48.38 40.12
N LEU A 63 8.78 48.62 40.05
CA LEU A 63 7.85 47.76 39.30
C LEU A 63 8.18 47.72 37.81
N ALA A 64 8.54 48.87 37.21
CA ALA A 64 8.95 48.92 35.80
C ALA A 64 10.21 48.09 35.54
N VAL A 65 11.21 48.15 36.42
CA VAL A 65 12.44 47.36 36.32
C VAL A 65 12.15 45.87 36.49
N VAL A 66 11.32 45.47 37.46
CA VAL A 66 10.94 44.06 37.66
C VAL A 66 10.18 43.52 36.44
N GLY A 67 9.23 44.29 35.90
CA GLY A 67 8.50 43.93 34.69
C GLY A 67 9.42 43.79 33.47
N MET A 68 10.43 44.65 33.35
CA MET A 68 11.46 44.57 32.30
C MET A 68 12.31 43.30 32.45
N LEU A 69 12.79 43.00 33.65
CA LEU A 69 13.58 41.80 33.94
C LEU A 69 12.76 40.52 33.68
N TRP A 70 11.50 40.49 34.12
CA TRP A 70 10.58 39.38 33.87
C TRP A 70 10.37 39.13 32.38
N ARG A 71 10.22 40.20 31.60
CA ARG A 71 10.04 40.11 30.16
C ARG A 71 11.29 39.58 29.46
N VAL A 72 12.47 40.10 29.81
CA VAL A 72 13.75 39.61 29.27
C VAL A 72 13.93 38.12 29.60
N TYR A 73 13.63 37.73 30.84
CA TYR A 73 13.66 36.34 31.26
C TYR A 73 12.67 35.45 30.49
N SER A 74 11.44 35.94 30.26
CA SER A 74 10.41 35.24 29.49
C SER A 74 10.80 35.10 28.01
N GLU A 75 11.36 36.15 27.40
CA GLU A 75 11.84 36.10 26.02
C GLU A 75 12.98 35.08 25.86
N PHE A 76 13.94 35.06 26.78
CA PHE A 76 15.01 34.06 26.79
C PHE A 76 14.49 32.62 26.95
N LYS A 77 13.56 32.39 27.89
CA LYS A 77 12.93 31.07 28.07
C LYS A 77 12.11 30.66 26.86
N ASN A 78 11.44 31.59 26.20
CA ASN A 78 10.69 31.31 24.97
C ASN A 78 11.61 30.93 23.81
N GLU A 79 12.78 31.56 23.68
CA GLU A 79 13.80 31.17 22.70
C GLU A 79 14.33 29.76 22.98
N GLU A 80 14.65 29.45 24.24
CA GLU A 80 15.10 28.11 24.67
C GLU A 80 14.03 27.04 24.35
N ILE A 81 12.77 27.30 24.70
CA ILE A 81 11.63 26.41 24.39
C ILE A 81 11.49 26.24 22.87
N LYS A 82 11.64 27.31 22.09
CA LYS A 82 11.54 27.26 20.63
C LYS A 82 12.67 26.45 20.01
N GLU A 83 13.89 26.60 20.52
CA GLU A 83 15.05 25.83 20.09
C GLU A 83 14.86 24.34 20.41
N LEU A 84 14.43 24.02 21.64
CA LEU A 84 14.08 22.67 22.07
C LEU A 84 12.99 22.05 21.19
N ARG A 85 11.91 22.77 20.91
CA ARG A 85 10.84 22.32 20.00
C ARG A 85 11.38 22.04 18.60
N THR A 86 12.24 22.93 18.08
CA THR A 86 12.85 22.76 16.75
C THR A 86 13.77 21.54 16.73
N LYS A 87 14.55 21.31 17.79
CA LYS A 87 15.42 20.15 17.91
C LYS A 87 14.61 18.85 18.01
N MET A 88 13.54 18.85 18.80
CA MET A 88 12.61 17.72 18.92
C MET A 88 11.94 17.42 17.58
N GLN A 89 11.47 18.44 16.86
CA GLN A 89 10.85 18.27 15.54
C GLN A 89 11.83 17.67 14.53
N ARG A 90 13.08 18.14 14.50
CA ARG A 90 14.14 17.53 13.67
C ARG A 90 14.42 16.07 14.04
N GLN A 91 14.41 15.73 15.33
CA GLN A 91 14.59 14.35 15.78
C GLN A 91 13.42 13.46 15.36
N ILE A 92 12.19 13.95 15.44
CA ILE A 92 11.00 13.25 14.95
C ILE A 92 11.09 13.05 13.43
N GLU A 93 11.46 14.07 12.67
CA GLU A 93 11.66 13.98 11.22
C GLU A 93 12.73 12.94 10.87
N MET A 94 13.88 12.94 11.55
CA MET A 94 14.92 11.92 11.37
C MET A 94 14.42 10.52 11.71
N LEU A 95 13.64 10.37 12.78
CA LEU A 95 13.07 9.09 13.17
C LEU A 95 12.07 8.58 12.12
N ILE A 96 11.21 9.46 11.61
CA ILE A 96 10.27 9.15 10.53
C ILE A 96 11.04 8.71 9.28
N MET A 97 12.07 9.46 8.87
CA MET A 97 12.90 9.10 7.72
C MET A 97 13.61 7.77 7.90
N ALA A 98 14.18 7.52 9.08
CA ALA A 98 14.83 6.25 9.40
C ALA A 98 13.83 5.09 9.32
N HIS A 99 12.62 5.28 9.87
CA HIS A 99 11.55 4.28 9.82
C HIS A 99 11.08 4.01 8.39
N GLU A 100 10.88 5.06 7.58
CA GLU A 100 10.52 4.93 6.16
C GLU A 100 11.59 4.16 5.38
N GLN A 101 12.87 4.37 5.69
CA GLN A 101 13.98 3.64 5.07
C GLN A 101 14.12 2.20 5.56
N LEU A 102 13.82 1.91 6.83
CA LEU A 102 13.98 0.58 7.45
C LEU A 102 12.80 -0.35 7.17
N SER A 103 11.59 0.19 7.05
CA SER A 103 10.38 -0.61 6.85
C SER A 103 10.42 -1.58 5.65
N PRO A 104 11.01 -1.24 4.49
CA PRO A 104 11.09 -2.18 3.36
C PRO A 104 12.08 -3.31 3.63
N TYR A 105 13.17 -3.06 4.38
CA TYR A 105 14.14 -4.09 4.74
C TYR A 105 13.54 -5.09 5.73
N MET A 106 12.84 -4.61 6.76
CA MET A 106 12.15 -5.49 7.70
C MET A 106 11.08 -6.33 7.00
N ARG A 107 10.29 -5.72 6.10
CA ARG A 107 9.32 -6.47 5.30
C ARG A 107 9.98 -7.56 4.47
N ARG A 108 11.12 -7.25 3.84
CA ARG A 108 11.87 -8.20 3.03
C ARG A 108 12.41 -9.36 3.87
N GLU A 109 12.94 -9.07 5.05
CA GLU A 109 13.44 -10.08 5.99
C GLU A 109 12.32 -11.04 6.44
N ILE A 110 11.16 -10.51 6.82
CA ILE A 110 10.00 -11.33 7.22
C ILE A 110 9.50 -12.19 6.04
N LEU A 111 9.46 -11.63 4.82
CA LEU A 111 9.07 -12.39 3.63
C LEU A 111 10.07 -13.51 3.33
N MET A 112 11.37 -13.24 3.44
CA MET A 112 12.41 -14.24 3.21
C MET A 112 12.34 -15.38 4.23
N ASP A 113 12.16 -15.06 5.52
CA ASP A 113 11.96 -16.03 6.59
C ASP A 113 10.72 -16.91 6.33
N LEU A 114 9.62 -16.29 5.90
CA LEU A 114 8.41 -17.02 5.52
C LEU A 114 8.66 -17.97 4.35
N PHE A 115 9.30 -17.50 3.27
CA PHE A 115 9.55 -18.34 2.09
C PHE A 115 10.51 -19.48 2.43
N GLN A 116 11.57 -19.21 3.18
CA GLN A 116 12.53 -20.23 3.61
C GLN A 116 11.84 -21.28 4.50
N THR A 117 11.05 -20.84 5.47
CA THR A 117 10.30 -21.74 6.36
C THR A 117 9.32 -22.60 5.58
N PHE A 118 8.57 -22.02 4.64
CA PHE A 118 7.61 -22.75 3.82
C PHE A 118 8.28 -23.80 2.94
N VAL A 119 9.36 -23.44 2.23
CA VAL A 119 10.13 -24.36 1.38
C VAL A 119 10.79 -25.47 2.21
N THR A 120 11.21 -25.19 3.44
CA THR A 120 11.83 -26.20 4.32
C THR A 120 10.78 -27.15 4.92
N LEU A 121 9.56 -26.66 5.15
CA LEU A 121 8.49 -27.45 5.76
C LEU A 121 7.88 -28.46 4.78
N HIS A 122 7.84 -28.11 3.49
CA HIS A 122 7.14 -28.88 2.45
C HIS A 122 8.13 -29.53 1.48
N PRO A 123 8.28 -30.88 1.50
CA PRO A 123 9.37 -31.56 0.79
C PRO A 123 9.29 -31.45 -0.74
N PHE A 124 8.08 -31.35 -1.30
CA PHE A 124 7.88 -31.20 -2.74
C PHE A 124 8.02 -29.76 -3.23
N VAL A 125 8.19 -28.79 -2.32
CA VAL A 125 8.36 -27.39 -2.70
C VAL A 125 9.85 -27.09 -2.85
N LEU A 126 10.26 -26.79 -4.08
CA LEU A 126 11.65 -26.43 -4.38
C LEU A 126 11.90 -24.91 -4.27
N GLY A 127 10.85 -24.10 -4.33
CA GLY A 127 10.98 -22.66 -4.21
C GLY A 127 9.67 -21.91 -4.31
N VAL A 128 9.68 -20.66 -3.85
CA VAL A 128 8.55 -19.75 -3.94
C VAL A 128 9.00 -18.37 -4.40
N GLN A 129 8.21 -17.74 -5.24
CA GLN A 129 8.47 -16.39 -5.74
C GLN A 129 7.19 -15.55 -5.65
N LEU A 130 7.32 -14.32 -5.15
CA LEU A 130 6.21 -13.38 -5.00
C LEU A 130 6.39 -12.20 -5.94
N TYR A 131 5.31 -11.84 -6.62
CA TYR A 131 5.28 -10.75 -7.58
C TYR A 131 4.14 -9.77 -7.28
N GLU A 132 4.39 -8.48 -7.43
CA GLU A 132 3.36 -7.44 -7.50
C GLU A 132 2.98 -7.23 -8.96
N TYR A 133 1.68 -7.20 -9.26
CA TYR A 133 1.21 -6.89 -10.60
C TYR A 133 0.26 -5.70 -10.64
N THR A 134 0.23 -5.03 -11.79
CA THR A 134 -0.68 -3.91 -12.05
C THR A 134 -1.32 -4.09 -13.41
N LYS A 135 -2.64 -3.86 -13.48
CA LYS A 135 -3.44 -3.88 -14.72
C LYS A 135 -3.69 -2.42 -15.15
N GLN A 136 -3.27 -2.03 -16.35
CA GLN A 136 -3.47 -0.68 -16.89
C GLN A 136 -4.04 -0.74 -18.31
N HIS A 137 -5.00 0.14 -18.64
CA HIS A 137 -5.56 0.24 -19.99
C HIS A 137 -5.04 1.52 -20.68
N LEU A 138 -4.23 1.37 -21.73
CA LEU A 138 -3.59 2.48 -22.42
C LEU A 138 -3.64 2.28 -23.94
N LYS A 139 -4.14 3.29 -24.67
CA LYS A 139 -4.12 3.36 -26.14
C LYS A 139 -4.64 2.09 -26.84
N GLY A 140 -5.77 1.56 -26.38
CA GLY A 140 -6.37 0.35 -26.95
C GLY A 140 -5.67 -0.96 -26.55
N LYS A 141 -4.75 -0.93 -25.60
CA LYS A 141 -4.08 -2.12 -25.06
C LYS A 141 -4.31 -2.24 -23.56
N THR A 142 -4.43 -3.48 -23.09
CA THR A 142 -4.34 -3.84 -21.68
C THR A 142 -2.90 -4.25 -21.40
N ILE A 143 -2.23 -3.52 -20.50
CA ILE A 143 -0.86 -3.77 -20.07
C ILE A 143 -0.91 -4.34 -18.67
N ILE A 144 -0.42 -5.56 -18.51
CA ILE A 144 -0.22 -6.20 -17.21
C ILE A 144 1.27 -6.19 -16.92
N LYS A 145 1.69 -5.38 -15.94
CA LYS A 145 3.07 -5.26 -15.51
C LYS A 145 3.26 -6.12 -14.27
N LEU A 146 4.24 -7.02 -14.31
CA LEU A 146 4.63 -7.89 -13.22
C LEU A 146 6.02 -7.49 -12.72
N ASN A 147 6.20 -7.33 -11.41
CA ASN A 147 7.50 -7.04 -10.78
C ASN A 147 7.77 -8.07 -9.69
N LEU A 148 8.96 -8.66 -9.69
CA LEU A 148 9.41 -9.51 -8.59
C LEU A 148 9.56 -8.67 -7.33
N ILE A 149 8.95 -9.12 -6.24
CA ILE A 149 9.20 -8.57 -4.91
C ILE A 149 10.39 -9.30 -4.32
N ASP A 150 10.24 -10.61 -4.12
CA ASP A 150 11.32 -11.48 -3.64
C ASP A 150 10.96 -12.96 -3.89
N GLY A 151 11.89 -13.86 -3.60
CA GLY A 151 11.67 -15.29 -3.65
C GLY A 151 12.80 -16.08 -3.00
N TYR A 152 12.48 -17.29 -2.57
CA TYR A 152 13.44 -18.25 -2.02
C TYR A 152 13.39 -19.53 -2.84
N VAL A 153 14.56 -20.13 -3.05
CA VAL A 153 14.73 -21.37 -3.80
C VAL A 153 15.69 -22.22 -3.00
N GLN A 154 15.37 -23.50 -2.86
CA GLN A 154 16.20 -24.45 -2.14
C GLN A 154 17.61 -24.49 -2.74
N GLU A 155 18.61 -24.71 -1.88
CA GLU A 155 19.99 -24.88 -2.33
C GLU A 155 20.08 -25.99 -3.38
N GLN A 156 21.02 -25.83 -4.31
CA GLN A 156 21.25 -26.75 -5.44
C GLN A 156 20.09 -26.82 -6.47
N THR A 157 19.06 -25.96 -6.34
CA THR A 157 18.00 -25.83 -7.34
C THR A 157 18.13 -24.55 -8.17
N ASP A 158 18.26 -24.70 -9.48
CA ASP A 158 18.32 -23.55 -10.39
C ASP A 158 16.93 -23.03 -10.78
N ALA A 159 16.39 -22.01 -10.11
CA ALA A 159 15.15 -21.35 -10.54
C ALA A 159 15.42 -20.05 -11.31
N ASN A 160 14.70 -19.84 -12.41
CA ASN A 160 14.76 -18.58 -13.13
C ASN A 160 13.70 -17.62 -12.56
N ALA A 161 14.07 -16.51 -11.93
CA ALA A 161 13.12 -15.47 -11.56
C ALA A 161 12.86 -14.49 -12.73
N VAL A 162 11.66 -13.89 -12.81
CA VAL A 162 11.39 -12.77 -13.72
C VAL A 162 11.51 -11.46 -12.95
N HIS A 163 12.60 -10.71 -13.05
CA HIS A 163 12.64 -9.43 -12.32
C HIS A 163 11.49 -8.48 -12.71
N GLN A 164 11.19 -8.40 -14.01
CA GLN A 164 10.09 -7.60 -14.53
C GLN A 164 9.61 -8.14 -15.87
N THR A 165 8.30 -8.17 -16.10
CA THR A 165 7.73 -8.45 -17.42
C THR A 165 6.48 -7.62 -17.69
N TYR A 166 6.17 -7.45 -18.96
CA TYR A 166 5.00 -6.72 -19.44
C TYR A 166 4.23 -7.60 -20.42
N PHE A 167 3.00 -7.93 -20.07
CA PHE A 167 2.06 -8.55 -21.00
C PHE A 167 1.23 -7.46 -21.65
N LYS A 168 1.21 -7.42 -22.98
CA LYS A 168 0.47 -6.42 -23.76
C LYS A 168 -0.60 -7.14 -24.56
N LEU A 169 -1.85 -6.98 -24.15
CA LEU A 169 -3.00 -7.56 -24.83
C LEU A 169 -3.76 -6.47 -25.57
N ASP A 170 -4.35 -6.82 -26.71
CA ASP A 170 -5.36 -5.97 -27.33
C ASP A 170 -6.57 -5.83 -26.39
N ILE A 171 -7.11 -4.62 -26.25
CA ILE A 171 -8.21 -4.38 -25.31
C ILE A 171 -9.51 -5.08 -25.74
N GLY A 172 -9.72 -5.24 -27.05
CA GLY A 172 -10.87 -5.95 -27.59
C GLY A 172 -10.79 -7.43 -27.27
N LEU A 173 -9.63 -8.04 -27.53
CA LEU A 173 -9.36 -9.43 -27.17
C LEU A 173 -9.52 -9.68 -25.67
N TYR A 174 -8.95 -8.81 -24.83
CA TYR A 174 -9.06 -8.92 -23.37
C TYR A 174 -10.51 -8.85 -22.89
N ARG A 175 -11.28 -7.86 -23.38
CA ARG A 175 -12.70 -7.69 -23.00
C ARG A 175 -13.54 -8.86 -23.47
N GLU A 176 -13.34 -9.32 -24.71
CA GLU A 176 -14.05 -10.47 -25.25
C GLU A 176 -13.81 -11.72 -24.39
N PHE A 177 -12.55 -12.00 -24.04
CA PHE A 177 -12.23 -13.13 -23.16
C PHE A 177 -12.89 -12.99 -21.78
N GLN A 178 -12.80 -11.83 -21.13
CA GLN A 178 -13.40 -11.57 -19.82
C GLN A 178 -14.92 -11.70 -19.84
N ASP A 179 -15.57 -11.22 -20.90
CA ASP A 179 -17.02 -11.32 -21.08
C ASP A 179 -17.46 -12.78 -21.28
N VAL A 180 -16.72 -13.52 -22.12
CA VAL A 180 -16.95 -14.95 -22.38
C VAL A 180 -16.75 -15.77 -21.11
N TYR A 181 -15.65 -15.55 -20.39
CA TYR A 181 -15.34 -16.18 -19.11
C TYR A 181 -16.50 -16.00 -18.12
N LYS A 182 -16.90 -14.76 -17.85
CA LYS A 182 -18.00 -14.45 -16.91
C LYS A 182 -19.32 -15.11 -17.30
N ARG A 183 -19.64 -15.18 -18.60
CA ARG A 183 -20.89 -15.80 -19.07
C ARG A 183 -20.88 -17.31 -18.95
N SER A 184 -19.74 -17.94 -19.21
CA SER A 184 -19.59 -19.39 -19.09
C SER A 184 -19.74 -19.85 -17.65
N PHE A 185 -19.14 -19.15 -16.67
CA PHE A 185 -19.23 -19.54 -15.26
C PHE A 185 -20.55 -19.13 -14.60
N LYS A 186 -21.11 -17.95 -14.91
CA LYS A 186 -22.40 -17.51 -14.33
C LYS A 186 -23.58 -18.45 -14.67
N ARG A 187 -23.53 -19.15 -15.81
CA ARG A 187 -24.55 -20.14 -16.19
C ARG A 187 -24.53 -21.38 -15.29
N ILE A 188 -23.33 -21.81 -14.89
CA ILE A 188 -23.13 -23.01 -14.08
C ILE A 188 -23.73 -22.79 -12.68
N ASP A 189 -23.46 -21.64 -12.06
CA ASP A 189 -24.02 -21.29 -10.74
C ASP A 189 -25.56 -21.18 -10.76
N SER A 190 -26.16 -20.70 -11.86
CA SER A 190 -27.62 -20.55 -11.96
C SER A 190 -28.36 -21.87 -12.21
N ASP A 191 -27.69 -22.83 -12.85
CA ASP A 191 -28.29 -24.14 -13.13
C ASP A 191 -28.20 -25.06 -11.89
N GLU A 192 -27.22 -24.89 -11.00
CA GLU A 192 -27.18 -25.57 -9.69
C GLU A 192 -28.30 -25.12 -8.73
N GLU A 193 -28.65 -23.81 -8.70
CA GLU A 193 -29.78 -23.33 -7.88
C GLU A 193 -31.16 -23.78 -8.43
N ALA A 194 -31.27 -24.03 -9.74
CA ALA A 194 -32.51 -24.51 -10.36
C ALA A 194 -32.83 -25.98 -10.03
N VAL A 195 -31.85 -26.78 -9.62
CA VAL A 195 -32.04 -28.20 -9.26
C VAL A 195 -32.66 -28.37 -7.86
N VAL A 196 -32.56 -27.36 -6.98
CA VAL A 196 -33.16 -27.41 -5.63
C VAL A 196 -34.64 -26.98 -5.63
N SER A 197 -35.11 -26.32 -6.68
CA SER A 197 -36.51 -25.91 -6.83
C SER A 197 -37.29 -26.80 -7.80
N GLY A 198 -37.44 -28.08 -7.44
CA GLY A 198 -38.53 -29.00 -7.80
C GLY A 198 -39.36 -28.73 -9.06
N SER A 199 -38.74 -28.53 -10.22
CA SER A 199 -39.44 -28.51 -11.50
C SER A 199 -38.92 -29.67 -12.35
N ASN A 200 -39.80 -30.66 -12.54
CA ASN A 200 -39.59 -31.79 -13.44
C ASN A 200 -39.54 -31.27 -14.88
N SER A 201 -38.37 -30.83 -15.33
CA SER A 201 -38.04 -30.74 -16.75
C SER A 201 -37.15 -31.93 -17.10
N PRO A 202 -37.54 -32.76 -18.09
CA PRO A 202 -36.76 -33.92 -18.50
C PRO A 202 -35.53 -33.44 -19.28
N GLU A 203 -34.35 -33.96 -18.92
CA GLU A 203 -33.13 -33.98 -19.74
C GLU A 203 -32.76 -32.64 -20.41
N GLY A 204 -32.36 -31.66 -19.60
CA GLY A 204 -31.68 -30.46 -20.09
C GLY A 204 -30.22 -30.78 -20.42
N SER A 205 -29.96 -31.45 -21.54
CA SER A 205 -28.61 -31.44 -22.11
C SER A 205 -28.32 -29.99 -22.54
N VAL A 206 -27.46 -29.29 -21.81
CA VAL A 206 -26.83 -28.06 -22.32
C VAL A 206 -26.16 -28.47 -23.63
N GLU A 207 -26.68 -28.01 -24.77
CA GLU A 207 -26.02 -28.24 -26.05
C GLU A 207 -24.61 -27.66 -25.92
N VAL A 208 -23.61 -28.53 -26.04
CA VAL A 208 -22.20 -28.18 -25.85
C VAL A 208 -21.81 -26.99 -26.73
N ASP A 209 -22.42 -26.87 -27.91
CA ASP A 209 -22.20 -25.79 -28.88
C ASP A 209 -22.65 -24.38 -28.39
N ASP A 210 -23.46 -24.29 -27.34
CA ASP A 210 -23.95 -23.02 -26.78
C ASP A 210 -23.04 -22.42 -25.69
N ILE A 211 -21.89 -23.05 -25.40
CA ILE A 211 -20.92 -22.54 -24.43
C ILE A 211 -20.10 -21.41 -25.10
N PRO A 212 -20.19 -20.15 -24.61
CA PRO A 212 -19.49 -19.01 -25.21
C PRO A 212 -17.98 -19.20 -25.33
N LEU A 213 -17.39 -19.95 -24.39
CA LEU A 213 -15.97 -20.29 -24.36
C LEU A 213 -15.54 -21.13 -25.56
N ILE A 214 -16.38 -22.05 -26.03
CA ILE A 214 -16.10 -22.86 -27.23
C ILE A 214 -16.03 -21.97 -28.46
N GLN A 215 -16.98 -21.04 -28.61
CA GLN A 215 -17.01 -20.11 -29.73
C GLN A 215 -15.76 -19.22 -29.75
N PHE A 216 -15.32 -18.75 -28.57
CA PHE A 216 -14.07 -18.02 -28.42
C PHE A 216 -12.87 -18.88 -28.86
N ILE A 217 -12.72 -20.09 -28.32
CA ILE A 217 -11.63 -21.01 -28.65
C ILE A 217 -11.60 -21.29 -30.17
N GLN A 218 -12.73 -21.63 -30.77
CA GLN A 218 -12.84 -21.91 -32.20
C GLN A 218 -12.43 -20.71 -33.06
N LYS A 219 -12.96 -19.52 -32.76
CA LYS A 219 -12.66 -18.28 -33.48
C LYS A 219 -11.16 -17.96 -33.48
N TYR A 220 -10.54 -17.98 -32.31
CA TYR A 220 -9.14 -17.59 -32.16
C TYR A 220 -8.17 -18.71 -32.58
N ASN A 221 -8.52 -19.99 -32.37
CA ASN A 221 -7.73 -21.11 -32.87
C ASN A 221 -7.73 -21.16 -34.41
N HIS A 222 -8.89 -20.94 -35.05
CA HIS A 222 -8.98 -20.85 -36.51
C HIS A 222 -8.10 -19.72 -37.05
N ARG A 223 -8.14 -18.54 -36.41
CA ARG A 223 -7.30 -17.40 -36.81
C ARG A 223 -5.80 -17.71 -36.73
N LEU A 224 -5.35 -18.31 -35.64
CA LEU A 224 -3.96 -18.75 -35.47
C LEU A 224 -3.57 -19.82 -36.49
N SER A 225 -4.49 -20.73 -36.81
CA SER A 225 -4.27 -21.82 -37.77
C SER A 225 -4.12 -21.33 -39.21
N VAL A 226 -4.88 -20.31 -39.62
CA VAL A 226 -4.86 -19.79 -41.00
C VAL A 226 -3.74 -18.75 -41.21
N LYS A 227 -3.30 -18.05 -40.15
CA LYS A 227 -2.25 -17.02 -40.27
C LYS A 227 -0.91 -17.65 -40.69
N PRO A 228 -0.27 -17.18 -41.77
CA PRO A 228 0.99 -17.78 -42.27
C PRO A 228 2.17 -17.47 -41.36
N ASP A 229 2.27 -16.23 -40.88
CA ASP A 229 3.35 -15.77 -40.01
C ASP A 229 2.83 -15.35 -38.64
N LEU A 230 3.34 -16.03 -37.61
CA LEU A 230 3.01 -15.78 -36.23
C LEU A 230 4.03 -14.83 -35.59
N ASP A 231 3.53 -13.87 -34.81
CA ASP A 231 4.25 -12.82 -34.11
C ASP A 231 4.02 -12.86 -32.59
N GLN A 232 4.58 -11.88 -31.87
CA GLN A 232 4.46 -11.78 -30.42
C GLN A 232 3.03 -11.47 -29.92
N ASN A 233 2.19 -10.82 -30.72
CA ASN A 233 0.79 -10.56 -30.34
C ASN A 233 -0.03 -11.85 -30.41
N ASP A 234 0.20 -12.68 -31.44
CA ASP A 234 -0.45 -13.99 -31.57
C ASP A 234 -0.14 -14.91 -30.38
N THR A 235 1.00 -14.68 -29.72
CA THR A 235 1.40 -15.39 -28.52
C THR A 235 0.45 -15.11 -27.35
N MET A 236 -0.07 -13.89 -27.21
CA MET A 236 -1.05 -13.54 -26.18
C MET A 236 -2.40 -14.16 -26.51
N GLU A 237 -2.79 -14.17 -27.78
CA GLU A 237 -4.01 -14.83 -28.26
C GLU A 237 -3.98 -16.32 -27.95
N TYR A 238 -2.88 -16.98 -28.30
CA TYR A 238 -2.64 -18.38 -27.96
C TYR A 238 -2.72 -18.63 -26.44
N ALA A 239 -2.21 -17.70 -25.62
CA ALA A 239 -2.33 -17.80 -24.16
C ALA A 239 -3.77 -17.85 -23.66
N LEU A 240 -4.65 -17.05 -24.27
CA LEU A 240 -6.06 -16.99 -23.92
C LEU A 240 -6.83 -18.20 -24.43
N VAL A 241 -6.49 -18.70 -25.62
CA VAL A 241 -7.08 -19.93 -26.16
C VAL A 241 -6.70 -21.13 -25.28
N GLU A 242 -5.42 -21.25 -24.93
CA GLU A 242 -4.92 -22.29 -24.03
C GLU A 242 -5.60 -22.22 -22.65
N LEU A 243 -5.74 -21.01 -22.08
CA LEU A 243 -6.50 -20.82 -20.85
C LEU A 243 -7.97 -21.20 -21.01
N GLY A 244 -8.62 -20.80 -22.11
CA GLY A 244 -9.99 -21.15 -22.39
C GLY A 244 -10.20 -22.67 -22.47
N ILE A 245 -9.24 -23.41 -23.03
CA ILE A 245 -9.29 -24.87 -23.08
C ILE A 245 -9.15 -25.49 -21.69
N LYS A 246 -8.24 -24.98 -20.85
CA LYS A 246 -8.10 -25.44 -19.46
C LYS A 246 -9.42 -25.27 -18.71
N LEU A 247 -9.99 -24.07 -18.77
CA LEU A 247 -11.28 -23.75 -18.15
C LEU A 247 -12.43 -24.59 -18.71
N LEU A 248 -12.45 -24.84 -20.03
CA LEU A 248 -13.46 -25.71 -20.65
C LEU A 248 -13.32 -27.16 -20.17
N SER A 249 -12.08 -27.65 -20.04
CA SER A 249 -11.80 -29.01 -19.58
C SER A 249 -12.29 -29.23 -18.15
N GLU A 250 -12.13 -28.21 -17.30
CA GLU A 250 -12.66 -28.18 -15.93
C GLU A 250 -14.19 -28.18 -15.93
N ILE A 251 -14.83 -27.32 -16.72
CA ILE A 251 -16.30 -27.24 -16.84
C ILE A 251 -16.91 -28.57 -17.32
N VAL A 252 -16.28 -29.21 -18.30
CA VAL A 252 -16.83 -30.42 -18.94
C VAL A 252 -16.39 -31.71 -18.23
N GLY A 253 -15.37 -31.64 -17.35
CA GLY A 253 -14.79 -32.81 -16.69
C GLY A 253 -14.07 -33.76 -17.65
N MET A 254 -13.62 -33.27 -18.81
CA MET A 254 -12.92 -34.06 -19.83
C MET A 254 -11.70 -33.32 -20.36
N HIS A 255 -10.67 -34.08 -20.73
CA HIS A 255 -9.48 -33.50 -21.35
C HIS A 255 -9.81 -32.98 -22.76
N VAL A 256 -9.67 -31.67 -22.98
CA VAL A 256 -9.84 -31.04 -24.29
C VAL A 256 -8.47 -30.67 -24.85
N GLU A 257 -8.13 -31.18 -26.03
CA GLU A 257 -6.89 -30.84 -26.72
C GLU A 257 -7.07 -29.72 -27.75
N LEU A 258 -6.09 -28.83 -27.85
CA LEU A 258 -6.04 -27.83 -28.90
C LEU A 258 -5.61 -28.48 -30.22
N PHE A 259 -6.41 -28.29 -31.27
CA PHE A 259 -6.00 -28.63 -32.63
C PHE A 259 -5.27 -27.44 -33.28
N LEU A 260 -3.97 -27.33 -33.04
CA LEU A 260 -3.07 -26.41 -33.76
C LEU A 260 -1.89 -27.20 -34.34
N ASP A 261 -1.44 -26.83 -35.54
CA ASP A 261 -0.27 -27.44 -36.16
C ASP A 261 0.94 -27.43 -35.20
N PRO A 262 1.62 -28.57 -34.97
CA PRO A 262 2.72 -28.67 -34.01
C PRO A 262 3.84 -27.66 -34.25
N THR A 263 4.17 -27.36 -35.51
CA THR A 263 5.24 -26.39 -35.83
C THR A 263 4.84 -24.97 -35.47
N LYS A 264 3.55 -24.63 -35.60
CA LYS A 264 3.00 -23.34 -35.17
C LYS A 264 2.93 -23.23 -33.65
N LYS A 265 2.50 -24.32 -32.99
CA LYS A 265 2.51 -24.42 -31.52
C LYS A 265 3.92 -24.20 -30.99
N ASP A 266 4.92 -24.89 -31.51
CA ASP A 266 6.32 -24.75 -31.11
C ASP A 266 6.85 -23.34 -31.37
N LYS A 267 6.49 -22.74 -32.52
CA LYS A 267 6.84 -21.34 -32.82
C LYS A 267 6.26 -20.39 -31.77
N LEU A 268 4.97 -20.51 -31.44
CA LEU A 268 4.33 -19.67 -30.42
C LEU A 268 4.93 -19.90 -29.02
N LEU A 269 5.18 -21.15 -28.64
CA LEU A 269 5.84 -21.49 -27.37
C LEU A 269 7.28 -20.97 -27.32
N SER A 270 8.02 -20.96 -28.43
CA SER A 270 9.38 -20.43 -28.50
C SER A 270 9.43 -18.90 -28.37
N LEU A 271 8.44 -18.21 -28.94
CA LEU A 271 8.28 -16.76 -28.84
C LEU A 271 7.82 -16.33 -27.44
N LYS A 272 7.20 -17.25 -26.71
CA LYS A 272 6.60 -17.02 -25.40
C LYS A 272 7.51 -17.45 -24.27
N LYS A 273 7.76 -16.54 -23.32
CA LYS A 273 8.30 -16.91 -22.01
C LYS A 273 7.24 -16.63 -20.96
N ARG A 274 6.80 -17.69 -20.26
CA ARG A 274 6.12 -17.64 -18.94
C ARG A 274 4.72 -17.01 -18.93
N THR A 275 3.78 -17.54 -19.71
CA THR A 275 2.37 -17.10 -19.62
C THR A 275 1.56 -17.74 -18.51
N GLY A 276 2.09 -18.70 -17.75
CA GLY A 276 1.39 -19.21 -16.57
C GLY A 276 0.95 -18.09 -15.62
N PHE A 277 1.83 -17.10 -15.37
CA PHE A 277 1.48 -15.89 -14.61
C PHE A 277 0.31 -15.11 -15.23
N LEU A 278 0.36 -14.88 -16.54
CA LEU A 278 -0.69 -14.14 -17.24
C LEU A 278 -2.02 -14.87 -17.15
N GLN A 279 -2.01 -16.19 -17.37
CA GLN A 279 -3.21 -17.01 -17.33
C GLN A 279 -3.84 -16.98 -15.93
N ALA A 280 -3.04 -17.14 -14.88
CA ALA A 280 -3.51 -17.10 -13.49
C ALA A 280 -4.10 -15.72 -13.15
N ILE A 281 -3.42 -14.63 -13.52
CA ILE A 281 -3.89 -13.24 -13.31
C ILE A 281 -5.22 -12.94 -14.04
N LEU A 282 -5.45 -13.58 -15.20
CA LEU A 282 -6.63 -13.34 -16.01
C LEU A 282 -7.84 -14.16 -15.58
N ALA A 283 -7.61 -15.40 -15.15
CA ALA A 283 -8.64 -16.30 -14.66
C ALA A 283 -8.96 -16.05 -13.18
N GLU A 284 -8.08 -15.38 -12.44
CA GLU A 284 -8.22 -15.10 -11.01
C GLU A 284 -8.36 -16.39 -10.18
N ILE A 285 -7.74 -17.49 -10.65
CA ILE A 285 -7.68 -18.80 -9.99
C ILE A 285 -6.23 -19.34 -10.00
N PRO A 286 -5.88 -20.25 -9.06
CA PRO A 286 -4.67 -21.06 -9.14
C PRO A 286 -4.56 -21.79 -10.47
N LEU A 287 -3.37 -21.78 -11.08
CA LEU A 287 -3.10 -22.55 -12.29
C LEU A 287 -1.78 -23.29 -12.22
N THR A 288 -1.85 -24.58 -12.51
CA THR A 288 -0.68 -25.45 -12.68
C THR A 288 -0.21 -25.44 -14.14
N PHE A 289 1.10 -25.40 -14.34
CA PHE A 289 1.74 -25.50 -15.65
C PHE A 289 3.16 -26.07 -15.54
N GLU A 290 3.65 -26.60 -16.66
CA GLU A 290 4.89 -27.38 -16.71
C GLU A 290 5.98 -26.66 -17.53
N HIS A 291 7.24 -27.06 -17.30
CA HIS A 291 8.33 -26.67 -18.18
C HIS A 291 8.48 -27.63 -19.36
N ASP A 292 7.92 -27.27 -20.51
CA ASP A 292 7.95 -28.11 -21.72
C ASP A 292 9.32 -28.19 -22.44
N LYS A 293 10.42 -27.75 -21.81
CA LYS A 293 11.76 -27.79 -22.45
C LYS A 293 12.57 -28.97 -21.97
N SER A 294 13.15 -29.69 -22.91
CA SER A 294 14.11 -30.78 -22.73
C SER A 294 15.48 -30.29 -22.23
N ASN A 295 15.51 -29.74 -21.01
CA ASN A 295 16.71 -29.34 -20.29
C ASN A 295 16.67 -29.88 -18.85
N GLU A 296 17.64 -29.55 -18.00
CA GLU A 296 17.68 -29.93 -16.57
C GLU A 296 16.50 -29.36 -15.74
N LYS A 297 15.65 -28.52 -16.35
CA LYS A 297 14.44 -27.97 -15.76
C LYS A 297 13.18 -28.60 -16.35
N ALA A 298 13.31 -29.64 -17.18
CA ALA A 298 12.21 -30.42 -17.71
C ALA A 298 11.34 -30.95 -16.58
N ASP A 299 10.04 -31.09 -16.85
CA ASP A 299 9.02 -31.71 -15.99
C ASP A 299 8.72 -30.98 -14.67
N ARG A 300 9.44 -29.89 -14.37
CA ARG A 300 9.16 -29.03 -13.22
C ARG A 300 7.74 -28.48 -13.31
N GLN A 301 7.01 -28.66 -12.22
CA GLN A 301 5.69 -28.09 -12.06
C GLN A 301 5.77 -26.71 -11.41
N TYR A 302 4.90 -25.84 -11.88
CA TYR A 302 4.70 -24.52 -11.33
C TYR A 302 3.23 -24.34 -11.03
N VAL A 303 2.94 -23.75 -9.89
CA VAL A 303 1.61 -23.31 -9.51
C VAL A 303 1.67 -21.81 -9.38
N ALA A 304 0.87 -21.07 -10.16
CA ALA A 304 0.74 -19.64 -10.03
C ALA A 304 -0.64 -19.28 -9.49
N CYS A 305 -0.66 -18.52 -8.41
CA CYS A 305 -1.89 -18.16 -7.72
C CYS A 305 -2.00 -16.64 -7.57
N PRO A 306 -3.06 -16.03 -8.10
CA PRO A 306 -3.34 -14.62 -7.88
C PRO A 306 -3.92 -14.43 -6.47
N ILE A 307 -3.45 -13.42 -5.74
CA ILE A 307 -3.96 -13.05 -4.43
C ILE A 307 -4.09 -11.53 -4.31
N HIS A 308 -5.16 -11.08 -3.65
CA HIS A 308 -5.46 -9.67 -3.43
C HIS A 308 -5.39 -9.38 -1.94
N ILE A 309 -4.45 -8.52 -1.55
CA ILE A 309 -4.27 -8.12 -0.15
C ILE A 309 -4.35 -6.60 -0.11
N ASP A 310 -5.39 -6.11 0.54
CA ASP A 310 -5.79 -4.70 0.57
C ASP A 310 -5.96 -4.14 -0.86
N ASP A 311 -5.35 -2.99 -1.16
CA ASP A 311 -5.41 -2.33 -2.48
C ASP A 311 -4.34 -2.84 -3.47
N LYS A 312 -3.64 -3.93 -3.13
CA LYS A 312 -2.52 -4.45 -3.93
C LYS A 312 -2.81 -5.84 -4.48
N GLN A 313 -2.37 -6.05 -5.71
CA GLN A 313 -2.53 -7.31 -6.42
C GLN A 313 -1.19 -8.03 -6.52
N TYR A 314 -1.17 -9.27 -6.08
CA TYR A 314 0.01 -10.12 -6.10
C TYR A 314 -0.27 -11.41 -6.85
N VAL A 315 0.78 -11.98 -7.41
CA VAL A 315 0.75 -13.38 -7.84
C VAL A 315 1.98 -14.04 -7.25
N TYR A 316 1.80 -15.16 -6.58
CA TYR A 316 2.92 -15.98 -6.14
C TYR A 316 3.03 -17.20 -7.04
N MET A 317 4.23 -17.75 -7.08
CA MET A 317 4.53 -18.96 -7.83
C MET A 317 5.25 -19.94 -6.91
N ILE A 318 4.70 -21.14 -6.79
CA ILE A 318 5.33 -22.27 -6.12
C ILE A 318 5.99 -23.12 -7.21
N LEU A 319 7.28 -23.39 -7.06
CA LEU A 319 8.02 -24.35 -7.87
C LEU A 319 7.98 -25.69 -7.14
N LEU A 320 7.47 -26.71 -7.82
CA LEU A 320 7.30 -28.05 -7.28
C LEU A 320 8.28 -29.04 -7.91
N ASP A 321 8.67 -30.02 -7.11
CA ASP A 321 9.40 -31.20 -7.56
C ASP A 321 8.48 -32.06 -8.44
N PRO A 322 8.94 -32.53 -9.62
CA PRO A 322 8.16 -33.45 -10.46
C PRO A 322 7.65 -34.71 -9.73
N GLU A 323 8.34 -35.15 -8.69
CA GLU A 323 7.96 -36.33 -7.90
C GLU A 323 6.60 -36.19 -7.21
N ILE A 324 6.09 -34.97 -7.00
CA ILE A 324 4.76 -34.75 -6.41
C ILE A 324 3.65 -35.46 -7.20
N ARG A 325 3.83 -35.66 -8.51
CA ARG A 325 2.84 -36.35 -9.36
C ARG A 325 2.73 -37.85 -9.10
N ASN A 326 3.71 -38.42 -8.40
CA ASN A 326 3.69 -39.82 -8.03
C ASN A 326 2.83 -40.09 -6.79
N GLU A 327 2.45 -39.03 -6.07
CA GLU A 327 1.54 -39.13 -4.93
C GLU A 327 0.10 -39.37 -5.41
N ASP A 328 -0.62 -40.19 -4.65
CA ASP A 328 -2.06 -40.33 -4.80
C ASP A 328 -2.70 -38.96 -4.47
N GLU A 329 -3.67 -38.52 -5.28
CA GLU A 329 -4.38 -37.25 -5.06
C GLU A 329 -3.45 -36.01 -5.06
N TRP A 330 -2.36 -36.00 -5.84
CA TRP A 330 -1.39 -34.88 -5.88
C TRP A 330 -1.99 -33.48 -6.12
N LEU A 331 -3.15 -33.39 -6.78
CA LEU A 331 -3.86 -32.11 -6.95
C LEU A 331 -4.39 -31.57 -5.61
N ASP A 332 -4.89 -32.44 -4.74
CA ASP A 332 -5.38 -32.06 -3.41
C ASP A 332 -4.21 -31.61 -2.52
N GLU A 333 -3.03 -32.22 -2.67
CA GLU A 333 -1.80 -31.79 -2.00
C GLU A 333 -1.35 -30.40 -2.50
N VAL A 334 -1.41 -30.16 -3.81
CA VAL A 334 -1.12 -28.83 -4.38
C VAL A 334 -2.08 -27.78 -3.83
N ASP A 335 -3.38 -28.08 -3.76
CA ASP A 335 -4.37 -27.18 -3.20
C ASP A 335 -4.08 -26.91 -1.72
N ALA A 336 -3.74 -27.93 -0.93
CA ALA A 336 -3.35 -27.77 0.48
C ALA A 336 -2.11 -26.86 0.63
N LEU A 337 -1.10 -27.02 -0.23
CA LEU A 337 0.10 -26.17 -0.25
C LEU A 337 -0.25 -24.71 -0.56
N THR A 338 -1.13 -24.46 -1.53
CA THR A 338 -1.56 -23.09 -1.87
C THR A 338 -2.30 -22.44 -0.71
N VAL A 339 -3.24 -23.14 -0.08
CA VAL A 339 -4.01 -22.64 1.08
C VAL A 339 -3.10 -22.34 2.28
N ASP A 340 -2.17 -23.22 2.62
CA ASP A 340 -1.21 -22.99 3.71
C ASP A 340 -0.31 -21.78 3.41
N PHE A 341 0.21 -21.67 2.18
CA PHE A 341 1.06 -20.56 1.78
C PHE A 341 0.33 -19.22 1.84
N GLU A 342 -0.89 -19.16 1.28
CA GLU A 342 -1.71 -17.94 1.28
C GLU A 342 -2.02 -17.46 2.68
N SER A 343 -2.45 -18.37 3.56
CA SER A 343 -2.73 -18.05 4.96
C SER A 343 -1.51 -17.44 5.66
N ARG A 344 -0.31 -18.01 5.45
CA ARG A 344 0.94 -17.47 6.01
C ARG A 344 1.29 -16.11 5.41
N LEU A 345 1.17 -15.97 4.09
CA LEU A 345 1.51 -14.75 3.37
C LEU A 345 0.60 -13.59 3.78
N GLU A 346 -0.71 -13.81 3.86
CA GLU A 346 -1.66 -12.81 4.34
C GLU A 346 -1.34 -12.35 5.76
N ASN A 347 -1.08 -13.31 6.66
CA ASN A 347 -0.73 -13.00 8.04
C ASN A 347 0.56 -12.17 8.13
N CYS A 348 1.56 -12.50 7.31
CA CYS A 348 2.82 -11.76 7.21
C CYS A 348 2.59 -10.32 6.71
N LEU A 349 1.86 -10.15 5.62
CA LEU A 349 1.64 -8.84 5.00
C LEU A 349 0.71 -7.93 5.84
N LYS A 350 -0.32 -8.49 6.48
CA LYS A 350 -1.21 -7.77 7.41
C LYS A 350 -0.45 -7.29 8.65
N ARG A 351 0.36 -8.15 9.29
CA ARG A 351 1.18 -7.76 10.47
C ARG A 351 2.15 -6.63 10.15
N GLY A 352 2.79 -6.67 8.99
CA GLY A 352 3.67 -5.59 8.53
C GLY A 352 2.96 -4.24 8.30
N TYR A 353 1.63 -4.21 8.24
CA TYR A 353 0.83 -2.99 8.05
C TYR A 353 0.27 -2.44 9.37
N THR A 354 -0.23 -3.31 10.25
CA THR A 354 -0.85 -2.88 11.52
C THR A 354 0.15 -2.19 12.45
N ASP A 355 1.41 -2.64 12.48
CA ASP A 355 2.48 -1.98 13.25
C ASP A 355 2.88 -0.61 12.69
N ASN A 356 2.57 -0.34 11.41
CA ASN A 356 2.87 0.93 10.75
C ASN A 356 1.75 1.97 10.95
N ASN A 357 0.49 1.55 11.07
CA ASN A 357 -0.64 2.46 11.25
C ASN A 357 -0.91 2.82 12.72
N SER A 358 -0.65 1.92 13.67
CA SER A 358 -0.81 2.22 15.11
C SER A 358 0.09 3.38 15.57
N LYS A 359 1.31 3.48 15.00
CA LYS A 359 2.26 4.56 15.31
C LYS A 359 1.97 5.89 14.62
N LYS A 360 1.18 5.90 13.54
CA LYS A 360 0.77 7.14 12.85
C LYS A 360 -0.42 7.83 13.55
N GLY A 361 -1.22 7.10 14.32
CA GLY A 361 -2.41 7.63 15.01
C GLY A 361 -2.14 8.32 16.34
N GLU A 362 -1.03 8.01 17.03
CA GLU A 362 -0.74 8.55 18.37
C GLU A 362 -0.06 9.94 18.35
N GLY A 363 0.32 10.45 17.18
CA GLY A 363 1.00 11.75 17.05
C GLY A 363 0.08 12.98 16.96
N ASN A 364 -1.25 12.81 16.92
CA ASN A 364 -2.17 13.91 16.62
C ASN A 364 -3.12 14.33 17.76
N ASN A 365 -2.93 13.79 18.97
CA ASN A 365 -3.62 14.27 20.17
C ASN A 365 -2.78 15.36 20.86
N GLY A 366 -2.57 16.46 20.13
CA GLY A 366 -2.13 17.71 20.73
C GLY A 366 -3.32 18.37 21.42
N GLU A 367 -3.33 18.25 22.74
CA GLU A 367 -4.09 19.06 23.69
C GLU A 367 -4.59 20.39 23.13
N SER A 368 -5.90 20.46 22.87
CA SER A 368 -6.64 21.72 22.88
C SER A 368 -6.79 22.15 24.34
N ILE A 369 -5.77 22.80 24.89
CA ILE A 369 -5.95 23.64 26.08
C ILE A 369 -6.58 24.94 25.61
N SER A 370 -7.82 25.10 26.04
CA SER A 370 -8.66 26.30 25.99
C SER A 370 -7.88 27.58 26.33
N GLU A 371 -8.06 28.61 25.49
CA GLU A 371 -8.17 30.01 25.95
C GLU A 371 -9.64 30.38 26.05
#